data_AF-A0A7J7J2N5-F1
#
_entry.id   AF-A0A7J7J2N5-F1
#
_cell.length_a   1.000
_cell.length_b   1.000
_cell.length_c   1.000
_cell.angle_alpha   90.00
_cell.angle_beta   90.00
_cell.angle_gamma   90.00
#
_symmetry.space_group_name_H-M   'P 1'
#
loop_
_entity.id
_entity.type
_entity.pdbx_description
1 polymer ?
#
loop_
_entity_poly.entity_id
_entity_poly.type
_entity_poly.pdbx_seq_one_letter_code
_entity_poly.pdbx_strand_id
1 'polypeptide(L)' 'MKTSKGTTSSASDNVAVQEKLQHIIDRRDQMYRKGKIGDWKNHLTVVENEMFDEVLAKWPPSKEIPFVYEVQ' A
#
# COMPACT_ATOMS: atom_id res chain seq x y z
N MET A 1 -5.18 -29.92 -46.37
CA MET A 1 -4.80 -30.62 -45.11
C MET A 1 -3.70 -29.80 -44.46
N LYS A 2 -3.76 -29.24 -43.25
CA LYS A 2 -4.68 -29.30 -42.11
C LYS A 2 -4.66 -27.92 -41.42
N THR A 3 -5.80 -27.48 -40.91
CA THR A 3 -5.95 -26.27 -40.09
C THR A 3 -5.86 -26.58 -38.59
N SER A 4 -5.49 -25.54 -37.84
CA SER A 4 -5.83 -25.24 -36.44
C SER A 4 -4.98 -25.86 -35.32
N LYS A 5 -4.17 -24.99 -34.70
CA LYS A 5 -3.68 -25.10 -33.32
C LYS A 5 -4.85 -24.81 -32.38
N GLY A 6 -5.28 -25.81 -31.63
CA GLY A 6 -6.15 -25.64 -30.47
C GLY A 6 -5.47 -26.26 -29.26
N THR A 7 -4.72 -25.47 -28.51
CA THR A 7 -4.19 -25.89 -27.19
C THR A 7 -5.34 -25.82 -26.20
N THR A 8 -5.90 -26.97 -25.87
CA THR A 8 -6.90 -27.13 -24.80
C THR A 8 -6.18 -27.10 -23.45
N SER A 9 -6.13 -25.96 -22.75
CA SER A 9 -5.67 -25.93 -21.35
C SER A 9 -6.70 -26.64 -20.47
N SER A 10 -6.23 -27.50 -19.58
CA SER A 10 -7.10 -28.26 -18.68
C SER A 10 -7.69 -27.35 -17.59
N ALA A 11 -8.84 -27.72 -17.03
CA ALA A 11 -9.53 -26.92 -16.02
C ALA A 11 -8.66 -26.65 -14.78
N SER A 12 -7.78 -27.60 -14.41
CA SER A 12 -6.80 -27.46 -13.33
C SER A 12 -5.72 -26.41 -13.63
N ASP A 13 -5.29 -26.31 -14.89
CA ASP A 13 -4.31 -25.29 -15.31
C ASP A 13 -4.93 -23.89 -15.20
N ASN A 14 -6.22 -23.77 -15.47
CA ASN A 14 -6.94 -22.51 -15.35
C ASN A 14 -7.11 -22.08 -13.88
N VAL A 15 -7.35 -23.01 -12.94
CA VAL A 15 -7.45 -22.69 -11.50
C VAL A 15 -6.13 -22.18 -10.94
N ALA A 16 -5.01 -22.85 -11.27
CA ALA A 16 -3.68 -22.42 -10.81
C ALA A 16 -3.27 -21.05 -11.38
N VAL A 17 -3.67 -20.75 -12.62
CA VAL A 17 -3.47 -19.43 -13.22
C VAL A 17 -4.32 -18.36 -12.53
N GLN A 18 -5.57 -18.66 -12.17
CA GLN A 18 -6.45 -17.72 -11.47
C GLN A 18 -5.95 -17.40 -10.04
N GLU A 19 -5.53 -18.41 -9.27
CA GLU A 19 -4.96 -18.19 -7.93
C GLU A 19 -3.69 -17.32 -7.97
N LYS A 20 -2.84 -17.54 -8.98
CA LYS A 20 -1.62 -16.75 -9.17
C LYS A 20 -1.92 -15.31 -9.56
N LEU A 21 -2.96 -15.08 -10.36
CA LEU A 21 -3.44 -13.74 -10.70
C LEU A 21 -4.03 -13.03 -9.48
N GLN A 22 -4.79 -13.74 -8.64
CA GLN A 22 -5.33 -13.19 -7.40
C GLN A 22 -4.22 -12.72 -6.45
N HIS A 23 -3.18 -13.54 -6.26
CA HIS A 23 -2.01 -13.15 -5.46
C HIS A 23 -1.24 -11.95 -6.02
N ILE A 24 -1.21 -11.76 -7.35
CA ILE A 24 -0.57 -10.59 -7.96
C ILE A 24 -1.43 -9.32 -7.75
N ILE A 25 -2.75 -9.45 -7.78
CA ILE A 25 -3.69 -8.35 -7.53
C ILE A 25 -3.60 -7.91 -6.06
N ASP A 26 -3.58 -8.85 -5.11
CA ASP A 26 -3.46 -8.55 -3.67
C ASP A 26 -2.16 -7.82 -3.31
N ARG A 27 -1.08 -8.01 -4.09
CA ARG A 27 0.19 -7.27 -3.87
C ARG A 27 0.16 -5.83 -4.37
N ARG A 28 -0.84 -5.41 -5.15
CA ARG A 28 -0.93 -4.01 -5.64
C ARG A 28 -1.30 -3.03 -4.52
N ASP A 29 -1.98 -3.50 -3.49
CA ASP A 29 -2.37 -2.68 -2.33
C ASP A 29 -1.19 -2.30 -1.43
N GLN A 30 0.00 -2.86 -1.66
CA GLN A 30 1.19 -2.57 -0.85
C GLN A 30 1.94 -1.31 -1.30
N MET A 31 1.90 -0.98 -2.59
CA MET A 31 2.64 0.18 -3.12
C MET A 31 1.82 1.48 -3.06
N TYR A 32 0.52 1.42 -3.35
CA TYR A 32 -0.39 2.57 -3.30
C TYR A 32 -1.44 2.40 -2.20
N ARG A 33 -1.05 2.62 -0.94
CA ARG A 33 -1.88 2.31 0.24
C ARG A 33 -3.14 3.19 0.39
N LYS A 34 -2.98 4.52 0.34
CA LYS A 34 -4.08 5.50 0.52
C LYS A 34 -3.88 6.78 -0.28
N GLY A 35 -2.65 7.34 -0.27
CA GLY A 35 -2.34 8.60 -0.95
C GLY A 35 -2.99 9.84 -0.34
N LYS A 36 -3.28 9.84 0.97
CA LYS A 36 -3.92 10.95 1.68
C LYS A 36 -3.02 11.51 2.78
N ILE A 37 -2.85 12.83 2.79
CA ILE A 37 -2.19 13.56 3.88
C ILE A 37 -3.17 13.59 5.07
N GLY A 38 -2.69 13.30 6.28
CA GLY A 38 -3.52 13.22 7.48
C GLY A 38 -4.02 11.82 7.87
N ASP A 39 -3.76 10.78 7.07
CA ASP A 39 -4.18 9.40 7.40
C ASP A 39 -3.56 8.87 8.71
N TRP A 40 -2.45 9.47 9.16
CA TRP A 40 -1.79 9.12 10.42
C TRP A 40 -2.73 9.21 11.64
N LYS A 41 -3.76 10.09 11.61
CA LYS A 41 -4.77 10.21 12.69
C LYS A 41 -5.60 8.95 12.90
N ASN A 42 -5.69 8.08 11.89
CA ASN A 42 -6.43 6.81 12.00
C ASN A 42 -5.58 5.68 12.63
N HIS A 43 -4.27 5.89 12.77
CA HIS A 43 -3.32 4.86 13.23
C HIS A 43 -2.70 5.19 14.58
N LEU A 44 -2.59 6.47 14.95
CA LEU A 44 -2.06 6.87 16.24
C LEU A 44 -3.18 7.04 17.28
N THR A 45 -2.96 6.49 18.46
CA THR A 45 -3.71 6.87 19.66
C THR A 45 -3.32 8.27 20.12
N VAL A 46 -4.14 8.87 20.99
CA VAL A 46 -3.87 10.22 21.52
C VAL A 46 -2.53 10.27 22.27
N VAL A 47 -2.26 9.26 23.10
CA VAL A 47 -1.02 9.17 23.88
C VAL A 47 0.21 9.03 22.98
N GLU A 48 0.13 8.21 21.94
CA GLU A 48 1.22 8.06 20.98
C GLU A 48 1.50 9.35 20.21
N ASN A 49 0.45 10.11 19.88
CA ASN A 49 0.61 11.40 19.23
C ASN A 49 1.36 12.41 20.14
N GLU A 50 0.97 12.51 21.42
CA GLU A 50 1.64 13.38 22.39
C GLU A 50 3.13 13.01 22.57
N MET A 51 3.44 11.71 22.66
CA MET A 51 4.82 11.24 22.72
C MET A 51 5.62 11.60 21.46
N PHE A 52 4.98 11.54 20.29
CA PHE A 52 5.62 11.89 19.02
C PHE A 52 5.93 13.39 18.94
N ASP A 53 5.00 14.25 19.39
CA ASP A 53 5.19 15.69 19.46
C ASP A 53 6.37 16.08 20.36
N GLU A 54 6.53 15.41 21.51
CA GLU A 54 7.70 15.61 22.38
C GLU A 54 9.02 15.23 21.71
N VAL A 55 9.04 14.12 20.97
CA VAL A 55 10.23 13.67 20.24
C VAL A 55 10.57 14.64 19.12
N LEU A 56 9.57 15.13 18.38
CA LEU A 56 9.76 16.15 17.35
C LEU A 56 10.31 17.46 17.92
N ALA A 57 9.85 17.89 19.09
CA ALA A 57 10.34 19.08 19.76
C ALA A 57 11.80 18.95 20.24
N LYS A 58 12.22 17.74 20.64
CA LYS A 58 13.58 17.42 21.11
C LYS A 58 14.54 17.15 19.95
N TRP A 59 14.04 16.72 18.80
CA TRP A 59 14.86 16.51 17.61
C TRP A 59 15.39 17.87 17.14
N PRO A 60 16.72 18.08 17.06
CA PRO A 60 17.26 19.35 16.62
C PRO A 60 16.72 19.60 15.22
N PRO A 61 15.96 20.70 14.98
CA PRO A 61 15.50 20.98 13.65
C PRO A 61 16.76 21.14 12.81
N SER A 62 16.94 20.27 11.84
CA SER A 62 17.82 20.53 10.71
C SER A 62 17.16 21.67 9.93
N LYS A 63 17.20 22.88 10.50
CA LYS A 63 16.76 24.19 10.02
C LYS A 63 15.46 24.17 9.19
N GLU A 64 14.38 24.67 9.79
CA GLU A 64 13.31 25.38 9.08
C GLU A 64 12.61 24.64 7.93
N ILE A 65 12.38 23.33 8.04
CA ILE A 65 11.50 22.64 7.08
C ILE A 65 10.08 22.67 7.65
N PRO A 66 9.18 23.57 7.17
CA PRO A 66 7.79 23.51 7.57
C PRO A 66 7.14 22.25 6.99
N PHE A 67 6.52 21.45 7.85
CA PHE A 67 5.72 20.29 7.45
C PHE A 67 4.24 20.58 7.67
N VAL A 68 3.42 20.08 6.75
CA VAL A 68 1.96 20.15 6.82
C VAL A 68 1.44 18.75 7.07
N TYR A 69 0.86 18.53 8.26
CA TYR A 69 0.37 17.21 8.69
C TYR A 69 -1.05 16.91 8.22
N GLU A 70 -1.75 17.91 7.67
CA GLU A 70 -3.13 17.82 7.19
C GLU A 70 -3.40 18.83 6.07
N VAL A 71 -4.23 18.47 5.10
CA VAL A 71 -4.73 19.39 4.08
C VAL A 71 -6.25 19.44 4.24
N GLN A 72 -6.83 20.65 4.29
CA GLN A 72 -8.27 20.87 4.41
C GLN A 72 -9.02 20.46 3.14
#